data_AF-A0A0N0V0B4-F1
#
_entry.id   AF-A0A0N0V0B4-F1
#
_cell.length_a   1.000
_cell.length_b   1.000
_cell.length_c   1.000
_cell.angle_alpha   90.00
_cell.angle_beta   90.00
_cell.angle_gamma   90.00
#
_symmetry.space_group_name_H-M   'P 1'
#
loop_
_entity.id
_entity.type
_entity.pdbx_description
1 polymer ?
#
loop_
_entity_poly.entity_id
_entity_poly.type
_entity_poly.pdbx_seq_one_letter_code
_entity_poly.pdbx_strand_id
1 'polypeptide(L)'
;MITRNLGIKKSSNEIKKLKPENVHELFDSPHLIIMAECYLNTIKNLTAQTRIMEKDIKSVAKVKKEFEYLLTISGIGNILALTIMFEVGDIGRFVKVGNYSSYCRCVSSISSSSTAPAHTIDQTHFNFQL
;
A
#
# COMPACT_ATOMS: atom_id res chain seq x y z
N MET A 1 -16.81 -2.65 11.75
CA MET A 1 -17.57 -2.89 13.00
C MET A 1 -18.21 -1.60 13.54
N ILE A 2 -17.43 -0.60 13.97
CA ILE A 2 -17.95 0.66 14.57
C ILE A 2 -18.96 1.36 13.64
N THR A 3 -18.58 1.62 12.39
CA THR A 3 -19.49 2.26 11.41
C THR A 3 -20.73 1.43 11.11
N ARG A 4 -20.61 0.10 11.11
CA ARG A 4 -21.73 -0.81 10.83
C ARG A 4 -22.76 -0.82 11.97
N ASN A 5 -22.33 -0.73 13.23
CA ASN A 5 -23.21 -0.87 14.38
C ASN A 5 -23.66 0.49 14.98
N LEU A 6 -22.86 1.55 14.83
CA LEU A 6 -23.12 2.85 15.45
C LEU A 6 -23.37 3.97 14.43
N GLY A 7 -23.19 3.70 13.13
CA GLY A 7 -23.26 4.74 12.10
C GLY A 7 -22.10 5.76 12.13
N ILE A 8 -21.17 5.63 13.08
CA ILE A 8 -20.06 6.56 13.27
C ILE A 8 -18.82 6.11 12.48
N LYS A 9 -18.19 7.04 11.77
CA LYS A 9 -16.85 6.84 11.19
C LYS A 9 -15.80 7.28 12.20
N LYS A 10 -14.84 6.39 12.48
CA LYS A 10 -13.62 6.72 13.24
C LYS A 10 -12.41 6.59 12.34
N SER A 11 -11.45 7.50 12.46
CA SER A 11 -10.20 7.42 11.74
C SER A 11 -9.36 6.23 12.20
N SER A 12 -8.47 5.74 11.34
CA SER A 12 -7.54 4.66 11.72
C SER A 12 -6.67 5.04 12.92
N ASN A 13 -6.34 6.33 13.07
CA ASN A 13 -5.52 6.80 14.19
C ASN A 13 -6.30 6.76 15.52
N GLU A 14 -7.58 7.12 15.50
CA GLU A 14 -8.45 6.96 16.68
C GLU A 14 -8.62 5.49 17.04
N ILE A 15 -8.81 4.61 16.04
CA ILE A 15 -8.99 3.18 16.28
C ILE A 15 -7.74 2.58 16.96
N LYS A 16 -6.54 2.94 16.49
CA LYS A 16 -5.28 2.47 17.08
C LYS A 16 -5.06 2.94 18.52
N LYS A 17 -5.71 4.04 18.92
CA LYS A 17 -5.63 4.63 20.27
C LYS A 17 -6.74 4.15 21.22
N LEU A 18 -7.73 3.41 20.72
CA LEU A 18 -8.79 2.85 21.55
C LEU A 18 -8.19 1.89 22.60
N LYS A 19 -8.51 2.16 23.86
CA LYS A 19 -8.24 1.26 24.98
C LYS A 19 -9.45 0.36 25.25
N PRO A 20 -9.25 -0.81 25.88
CA PRO A 20 -10.35 -1.69 26.27
C PRO A 20 -11.45 -0.95 27.03
N GLU A 21 -11.07 -0.07 27.96
CA GLU A 21 -12.01 0.76 28.74
C GLU A 21 -12.98 1.57 27.84
N ASN A 22 -12.45 2.18 26.77
CA ASN A 22 -13.27 2.97 25.83
C ASN A 22 -14.15 2.13 24.90
N VAL A 23 -13.93 0.81 24.84
CA VAL A 23 -14.75 -0.11 24.04
C VAL A 23 -16.03 -0.45 24.78
N HIS A 24 -15.95 -0.64 26.09
CA HIS A 24 -17.11 -0.88 26.94
C HIS A 24 -18.09 0.28 26.92
N GLU A 25 -17.60 1.52 26.79
CA GLU A 25 -18.42 2.73 26.64
C GLU A 25 -19.05 2.88 25.25
N LEU A 26 -18.55 2.13 24.25
CA LEU A 26 -18.92 2.32 22.86
C LEU A 26 -20.05 1.39 22.41
N PHE A 27 -20.31 0.29 23.13
CA PHE A 27 -21.30 -0.71 22.76
C PHE A 27 -22.10 -1.18 23.97
N ASP A 28 -23.43 -1.19 23.83
CA ASP A 28 -24.33 -1.67 24.90
C ASP A 28 -24.43 -3.20 24.96
N SER A 29 -24.13 -3.90 23.86
CA SER A 29 -24.24 -5.36 23.77
C SER A 29 -22.94 -6.04 24.21
N PRO A 30 -22.98 -6.98 25.17
CA PRO A 30 -21.81 -7.75 25.61
C PRO A 30 -21.07 -8.47 24.47
N HIS A 31 -21.80 -8.98 23.48
CA HIS A 31 -21.18 -9.67 22.33
C HIS A 31 -20.43 -8.71 21.41
N LEU A 32 -20.94 -7.47 21.25
CA LEU A 32 -20.26 -6.43 20.46
C LEU A 32 -18.98 -5.96 21.15
N ILE A 33 -18.99 -5.87 22.49
CA ILE A 33 -17.80 -5.56 23.29
C ILE A 33 -16.72 -6.61 23.07
N ILE A 34 -17.04 -7.91 23.24
CA ILE A 34 -16.06 -9.00 23.05
C ILE A 34 -15.49 -8.99 21.63
N MET A 35 -16.34 -8.84 20.62
CA MET A 35 -15.90 -8.75 19.22
C MET A 35 -14.96 -7.55 19.00
N ALA A 36 -15.28 -6.40 19.59
CA ALA A 36 -14.45 -5.20 19.50
C ALA A 36 -13.09 -5.38 20.15
N GLU A 37 -13.03 -6.03 21.32
CA GLU A 37 -11.78 -6.39 21.99
C GLU A 37 -10.94 -7.35 21.14
N CYS A 38 -11.55 -8.40 20.57
CA CYS A 38 -10.87 -9.32 19.65
C CYS A 38 -10.23 -8.56 18.49
N TYR A 39 -10.98 -7.68 17.82
CA TYR A 39 -10.44 -6.90 16.71
C TYR A 39 -9.31 -5.95 17.12
N LEU A 40 -9.43 -5.26 18.26
CA LEU A 40 -8.36 -4.41 18.76
C LEU A 40 -7.11 -5.20 19.08
N ASN A 41 -7.26 -6.38 19.68
CA ASN A 41 -6.13 -7.26 19.95
C ASN A 41 -5.47 -7.74 18.65
N THR A 42 -6.27 -8.12 17.64
CA THR A 42 -5.75 -8.47 16.31
C THR A 42 -4.97 -7.32 15.69
N ILE A 43 -5.52 -6.09 15.72
CA ILE A 43 -4.82 -4.90 15.20
C ILE A 43 -3.50 -4.67 15.92
N LYS A 44 -3.48 -4.77 17.25
CA LYS A 44 -2.26 -4.61 18.07
C LYS A 44 -1.22 -5.67 17.73
N ASN A 45 -1.64 -6.94 17.66
CA ASN A 45 -0.77 -8.06 17.35
C ASN A 45 -0.16 -7.93 15.94
N LEU A 46 -0.98 -7.70 14.91
CA LEU A 46 -0.50 -7.51 13.55
C LEU A 46 0.44 -6.30 13.45
N THR A 47 0.12 -5.19 14.11
CA THR A 47 1.00 -4.01 14.15
C THR A 47 2.36 -4.34 14.78
N ALA A 48 2.39 -5.14 15.85
CA ALA A 48 3.64 -5.55 16.49
C ALA A 48 4.46 -6.45 15.56
N GLN A 49 3.82 -7.43 14.91
CA GLN A 49 4.47 -8.31 13.94
C GLN A 49 5.06 -7.53 12.76
N THR A 50 4.30 -6.58 12.20
CA THR A 50 4.79 -5.69 11.14
C THR A 50 6.04 -4.94 11.57
N ARG A 51 6.07 -4.38 12.79
CA ARG A 51 7.26 -3.67 13.30
C ARG A 51 8.47 -4.57 13.47
N ILE A 52 8.27 -5.81 13.91
CA ILE A 52 9.35 -6.80 14.03
C ILE A 52 9.94 -7.07 12.64
N MET A 53 9.10 -7.36 11.66
CA MET A 53 9.52 -7.60 10.28
C MET A 53 10.20 -6.37 9.66
N GLU A 54 9.63 -5.17 9.85
CA GLU A 54 10.24 -3.94 9.35
C GLU A 54 11.63 -3.68 9.93
N LYS A 55 11.83 -3.96 11.23
CA LYS A 55 13.13 -3.82 11.89
C LYS A 55 14.14 -4.82 11.31
N ASP A 56 13.72 -6.07 11.15
CA ASP A 56 14.56 -7.14 10.62
C ASP A 56 14.97 -6.85 9.17
N ILE A 57 14.01 -6.55 8.30
CA ILE A 57 14.25 -6.20 6.89
C ILE A 57 15.18 -4.99 6.76
N LYS A 58 14.99 -3.94 7.56
CA LYS A 58 15.88 -2.76 7.54
C LYS A 58 17.31 -3.08 7.95
N SER A 59 17.54 -4.15 8.72
CA SER A 59 18.88 -4.55 9.13
C SER A 59 19.65 -5.25 8.02
N VAL A 60 18.95 -5.95 7.13
CA VAL A 60 19.55 -6.78 6.07
C VAL A 60 19.46 -6.17 4.67
N ALA A 61 18.46 -5.32 4.42
CA ALA A 61 18.18 -4.76 3.11
C ALA A 61 18.48 -3.25 3.06
N LYS A 62 19.13 -2.83 1.97
CA LYS A 62 19.37 -1.42 1.65
C LYS A 62 18.84 -1.13 0.26
N VAL A 63 18.27 0.06 0.10
CA VAL A 63 17.83 0.55 -1.21
C VAL A 63 19.06 0.67 -2.09
N LYS A 64 19.03 0.03 -3.26
CA LYS A 64 20.12 0.14 -4.24
C LYS A 64 20.09 1.51 -4.92
N LYS A 65 21.23 1.93 -5.47
CA LYS A 65 21.42 3.25 -6.07
C LYS A 65 20.39 3.58 -7.14
N GLU A 66 19.99 2.60 -7.94
CA GLU A 66 19.00 2.72 -9.02
C GLU A 66 17.61 3.10 -8.49
N PHE A 67 17.33 2.84 -7.21
CA PHE A 67 16.05 3.07 -6.55
C PHE A 67 16.11 4.19 -5.50
N GLU A 68 17.26 4.82 -5.27
CA GLU A 68 17.42 5.90 -4.27
C GLU A 68 16.49 7.10 -4.54
N TYR A 69 16.25 7.41 -5.82
CA TYR A 69 15.33 8.48 -6.22
C TYR A 69 13.89 8.26 -5.73
N LEU A 70 13.47 7.03 -5.42
CA LEU A 70 12.16 6.78 -4.81
C LEU A 70 11.99 7.51 -3.48
N LEU A 71 13.07 7.69 -2.71
CA LEU A 71 13.03 8.37 -1.41
C LEU A 71 12.86 9.90 -1.53
N THR A 72 12.98 10.46 -2.74
CA THR A 72 12.70 11.88 -2.99
C THR A 72 11.21 12.16 -3.16
N ILE A 73 10.40 11.12 -3.40
CA ILE A 73 8.96 11.24 -3.62
C ILE A 73 8.25 11.33 -2.27
N SER A 74 7.46 12.40 -2.08
CA SER A 74 6.66 12.56 -0.87
C SER A 74 5.72 11.36 -0.66
N GLY A 75 5.76 10.78 0.53
CA GLY A 75 4.98 9.59 0.89
C GLY A 75 5.70 8.25 0.66
N ILE A 76 6.87 8.23 0.00
CA ILE A 76 7.67 7.01 -0.15
C ILE A 76 8.82 7.01 0.85
N GLY A 77 8.67 6.18 1.90
CA GLY A 77 9.73 5.90 2.87
C GLY A 77 10.54 4.65 2.52
N ASN A 78 11.58 4.36 3.34
CA ASN A 78 12.48 3.22 3.13
C ASN A 78 11.79 1.87 2.92
N ILE A 79 10.74 1.55 3.69
CA ILE A 79 10.04 0.26 3.54
C ILE A 79 9.35 0.18 2.17
N LEU A 80 8.65 1.24 1.76
CA LEU A 80 7.97 1.25 0.47
C LEU A 80 8.97 1.25 -0.70
N ALA A 81 10.09 1.97 -0.58
CA ALA A 81 11.16 1.94 -1.57
C ALA A 81 11.78 0.54 -1.70
N LEU A 82 12.05 -0.14 -0.58
CA LEU A 82 12.52 -1.53 -0.58
C LEU A 82 11.50 -2.48 -1.21
N THR A 83 10.20 -2.33 -0.88
CA THR A 83 9.15 -3.13 -1.50
C THR A 83 9.10 -2.94 -3.01
N ILE A 84 9.09 -1.70 -3.50
CA ILE A 84 9.12 -1.42 -4.94
C ILE A 84 10.38 -2.04 -5.56
N MET A 85 11.55 -1.83 -4.98
CA MET A 85 12.80 -2.43 -5.45
C MET A 85 12.72 -3.96 -5.57
N PHE A 86 12.17 -4.65 -4.56
CA PHE A 86 12.05 -6.10 -4.58
C PHE A 86 11.00 -6.63 -5.55
N GLU A 87 9.88 -5.92 -5.74
CA GLU A 87 8.85 -6.26 -6.74
C GLU A 87 9.34 -6.04 -8.17
N VAL A 88 10.10 -4.96 -8.40
CA VAL A 88 10.72 -4.69 -9.70
C VAL A 88 11.81 -5.70 -10.01
N GLY A 89 12.62 -6.02 -9.00
CA GLY A 89 13.82 -6.85 -9.15
C GLY A 89 14.89 -6.12 -9.96
N ASP A 90 15.34 -6.74 -11.04
CA ASP A 90 16.27 -6.10 -11.98
C ASP A 90 15.53 -5.09 -12.87
N ILE A 91 15.80 -3.80 -12.66
CA ILE A 91 15.23 -2.73 -13.48
C ILE A 91 15.66 -2.84 -14.95
N GLY A 92 16.81 -3.47 -15.23
CA GLY A 92 17.32 -3.72 -16.59
C GLY A 92 16.41 -4.61 -17.45
N ARG A 93 15.50 -5.39 -16.83
CA ARG A 93 14.44 -6.13 -17.54
C ARG A 93 13.54 -5.21 -18.38
N PHE A 94 13.45 -3.93 -18.03
CA PHE A 94 12.63 -2.94 -18.73
C PHE A 94 13.50 -2.02 -19.60
N VAL A 95 13.77 -2.46 -20.83
CA VAL A 95 14.59 -1.72 -21.81
C VAL A 95 14.13 -0.27 -22.05
N LYS A 96 12.82 -0.02 -21.95
CA LYS A 96 12.22 1.31 -22.10
C LYS A 96 11.31 1.62 -20.92
N VAL A 97 11.24 2.90 -20.54
CA VAL A 97 10.35 3.41 -19.47
C VAL A 97 8.87 3.04 -19.69
N GLY A 98 8.44 2.96 -20.96
CA GLY A 98 7.08 2.54 -21.32
C GLY A 98 6.79 1.08 -20.95
N ASN A 99 7.79 0.19 -21.03
CA ASN A 99 7.62 -1.22 -20.65
C ASN A 99 7.40 -1.34 -19.15
N TYR A 100 8.14 -0.57 -18.35
CA TYR A 100 7.97 -0.52 -16.91
C TYR A 100 6.60 0.09 -16.53
N SER A 101 6.25 1.22 -17.15
CA SER A 101 4.96 1.88 -16.93
C SER A 101 3.79 0.95 -17.30
N SER A 102 3.90 0.19 -18.40
CA SER A 102 2.90 -0.80 -18.79
C SER A 102 2.79 -1.96 -17.79
N TYR A 103 3.92 -2.43 -17.26
CA TYR A 103 3.94 -3.46 -16.23
C TYR A 103 3.24 -2.99 -14.94
N CYS A 104 3.48 -1.74 -14.53
CA CYS A 104 2.78 -1.11 -13.41
C CYS A 104 1.32 -0.74 -13.71
N ARG A 105 0.82 -1.02 -14.93
CA ARG A 105 -0.52 -0.61 -15.41
C ARG A 105 -0.74 0.91 -15.34
N CYS A 106 0.33 1.69 -15.49
CA CYS A 106 0.31 3.16 -15.50
C CYS A 106 0.18 3.74 -16.93
N VAL A 107 -0.24 2.92 -17.90
CA VAL A 107 -0.48 3.35 -19.27
C VAL A 107 -1.94 3.06 -19.61
N SER A 108 -2.55 3.92 -20.42
CA SER A 108 -3.91 3.74 -20.90
C SER A 108 -4.03 2.41 -21.62
N SER A 109 -4.85 1.49 -21.12
CA SER A 109 -5.16 0.27 -21.83
C SER A 109 -6.15 0.57 -22.96
N ILE A 110 -5.73 0.41 -24.21
CA ILE A 110 -6.68 0.32 -25.33
C ILE A 110 -7.22 -1.12 -25.35
N SER A 111 -8.44 -1.31 -24.87
CA SER A 111 -9.20 -2.53 -25.09
C SER A 111 -10.00 -2.38 -26.38
N SER A 112 -9.38 -2.64 -27.53
CA SER A 112 -10.13 -2.78 -28.78
C SER A 112 -10.77 -4.17 -28.82
N SER A 113 -12.03 -4.27 -28.37
CA SER A 113 -12.88 -5.46 -28.56
C SER A 113 -13.48 -5.54 -29.97
N SER A 114 -12.95 -4.77 -30.93
CA SER A 114 -13.35 -4.79 -32.33
C SER A 114 -12.11 -4.95 -33.19
N THR A 115 -12.14 -5.95 -34.08
CA THR A 115 -11.13 -6.22 -35.10
C THR A 115 -10.88 -4.97 -35.96
N ALA A 116 -9.80 -4.24 -35.68
CA ALA A 116 -9.21 -3.23 -36.55
C ALA A 116 -7.68 -3.26 -36.36
N PRO A 117 -6.89 -3.01 -37.42
CA PRO A 117 -5.47 -3.34 -37.42
C PRO A 117 -4.67 -2.48 -36.44
N ALA A 118 -3.63 -3.10 -35.87
CA ALA A 118 -2.76 -2.52 -34.86
C ALA A 118 -2.11 -1.22 -35.37
N HIS A 119 -2.57 -0.09 -34.84
CA HIS A 119 -1.78 1.13 -34.86
C HIS A 119 -0.66 1.00 -33.82
N THR A 120 0.58 1.06 -34.30
CA THR A 120 1.79 1.22 -33.49
C THR A 120 1.56 2.35 -32.49
N ILE A 121 1.56 2.02 -31.20
CA ILE A 121 1.50 3.03 -30.13
C ILE A 121 2.76 3.88 -30.24
N ASP A 122 2.59 5.12 -30.69
CA ASP A 122 3.64 6.12 -30.72
C ASP A 122 4.05 6.45 -29.27
N GLN A 123 5.27 6.07 -28.91
CA GLN A 123 5.85 6.24 -27.57
C GLN A 123 6.39 7.67 -27.33
N THR A 124 6.19 8.60 -28.27
CA THR A 124 6.78 9.96 -28.23
C THR A 124 6.16 10.91 -27.21
N HIS A 125 5.00 10.59 -26.62
CA HIS A 125 4.31 11.47 -25.67
C HIS A 125 4.15 10.86 -24.27
N PHE A 126 5.21 10.31 -23.68
CA PHE A 126 5.30 10.19 -22.22
C PHE A 126 5.86 11.49 -21.64
N ASN A 127 5.03 12.54 -21.63
CA ASN A 127 5.30 13.74 -20.85
C ASN A 127 4.97 13.44 -19.38
N PHE A 128 5.90 12.81 -18.66
CA PHE A 128 5.91 12.92 -17.21
C PHE A 128 6.42 14.31 -16.88
N GLN A 129 5.50 15.27 -16.78
CA GLN A 129 5.78 16.51 -16.07
C GLN A 129 5.91 16.14 -14.59
N LEU A 130 7.14 16.19 -14.08
CA LEU A 130 7.43 16.25 -12.65
C LEU A 130 6.94 17.59 -12.08
#